data_AF-A0A926MU46-F1
#
_entry.id   AF-A0A926MU46-F1
#
_cell.length_a   1.000
_cell.length_b   1.000
_cell.length_c   1.000
_cell.angle_alpha   90.00
_cell.angle_beta   90.00
_cell.angle_gamma   90.00
#
_symmetry.space_group_name_H-M   'P 1'
#
loop_
_entity.id
_entity.type
_entity.pdbx_description
1 polymer ?
#
loop_
_entity_poly.entity_id
_entity_poly.type
_entity_poly.pdbx_seq_one_letter_code
_entity_poly.pdbx_strand_id
1 'polypeptide(L)'
;MKSKNLSEKILRSVKSRGFKYIELPSVIEANHIVQRSGENFRKFMFSFTDINGKELCLRPDLTIASCLRYLEGNFKGKEKIFYSGQAYRKVESKKDKIIRNQVGFEILGSKDEKNDDKEIINTSIKILQDFKFSSGTLTIGNIEIFNLLISKLDIPKRWKLRLSRHFWREEYFNDLLKRLETNADIDPTIVEIDKKRYLDLLNKNPETMIAGRSVGEILKRFDTKIKDPRQAKRGNKVSKIIKSFLKISCPINKAAMELNKFFKKNKINLVVDQRYFPISSNKLSKLNVKFSTSFGRHLEYYSGMVFKVDVKSKSTIIKCAGGRYDRLISDLGSKKEVPAVGAAFNL
;
A
#
# COMPACT_ATOMS: atom_id res chain seq x y z
N MET A 1 -9.50 5.07 31.64
CA MET A 1 -8.20 5.47 32.26
C MET A 1 -6.96 4.84 31.62
N LYS A 2 -6.85 3.52 31.42
CA LYS A 2 -5.63 2.89 30.84
C LYS A 2 -5.29 3.35 29.40
N SER A 3 -6.28 3.47 28.51
CA SER A 3 -6.08 3.95 27.12
C SER A 3 -5.67 5.44 27.06
N LYS A 4 -6.17 6.28 27.97
CA LYS A 4 -5.84 7.72 28.05
C LYS A 4 -4.38 7.96 28.50
N ASN A 5 -3.88 7.17 29.46
CA ASN A 5 -2.47 7.24 29.87
C ASN A 5 -1.53 6.71 28.76
N LEU A 6 -1.95 5.67 28.04
CA LEU A 6 -1.24 5.14 26.87
C LEU A 6 -1.13 6.21 25.77
N SER A 7 -2.22 6.87 25.41
CA SER A 7 -2.21 7.93 24.39
C SER A 7 -1.34 9.11 24.79
N GLU A 8 -1.45 9.61 26.03
CA GLU A 8 -0.64 10.73 26.53
C GLU A 8 0.88 10.45 26.47
N LYS A 9 1.30 9.22 26.82
CA LYS A 9 2.71 8.82 26.71
C LYS A 9 3.20 8.81 25.27
N ILE A 10 2.42 8.23 24.35
CA ILE A 10 2.75 8.23 22.91
C ILE A 10 2.88 9.67 22.41
N LEU A 11 1.91 10.53 22.72
CA LEU A 11 1.89 11.92 22.27
C LEU A 11 3.11 12.71 22.77
N ARG A 12 3.48 12.56 24.06
CA ARG A 12 4.68 13.21 24.62
C ARG A 12 5.97 12.73 23.93
N SER A 13 6.08 11.42 23.68
CA SER A 13 7.26 10.79 23.07
C SER A 13 7.41 11.15 21.58
N VAL A 14 6.30 11.32 20.86
CA VAL A 14 6.30 11.83 19.48
C VAL A 14 6.68 13.32 19.44
N LYS A 15 6.09 14.13 20.33
CA LYS A 15 6.38 15.58 20.41
C LYS A 15 7.86 15.86 20.70
N SER A 16 8.49 15.11 21.61
CA SER A 16 9.92 15.27 21.94
C SER A 16 10.88 14.97 20.78
N ARG A 17 10.38 14.36 19.70
CA ARG A 17 11.12 14.05 18.47
C ARG A 17 10.93 15.10 17.37
N GLY A 18 10.33 16.24 17.71
CA GLY A 18 10.15 17.36 16.79
C GLY A 18 9.00 17.18 15.79
N PHE A 19 8.04 16.32 16.09
CA PHE A 19 6.77 16.27 15.35
C PHE A 19 5.82 17.33 15.93
N LYS A 20 5.13 18.06 15.05
CA LYS A 20 4.13 19.09 15.40
C LYS A 20 2.75 18.46 15.52
N TYR A 21 2.05 18.75 16.62
CA TYR A 21 0.68 18.27 16.81
C TYR A 21 -0.24 19.02 15.85
N ILE A 22 -1.13 18.28 15.20
CA ILE A 22 -2.20 18.83 14.38
C ILE A 22 -3.52 18.18 14.76
N GLU A 23 -4.59 18.93 14.58
CA GLU A 23 -5.95 18.39 14.57
C GLU A 23 -6.37 18.12 13.13
N LEU A 24 -7.02 16.98 12.93
CA LEU A 24 -7.54 16.59 11.63
C LEU A 24 -9.07 16.71 11.64
N PRO A 25 -9.70 17.16 10.54
CA PRO A 25 -11.13 17.22 10.45
C PRO A 25 -11.73 15.80 10.48
N SER A 26 -12.80 15.60 11.23
CA SER A 26 -13.49 14.29 11.32
C SER A 26 -14.35 14.00 10.10
N VAL A 27 -14.73 15.05 9.38
CA VAL A 27 -15.52 15.01 8.16
C VAL A 27 -14.65 15.50 7.00
N ILE A 28 -14.65 14.76 5.90
CA ILE A 28 -13.91 15.08 4.67
C ILE A 28 -14.81 14.83 3.46
N GLU A 29 -14.44 15.31 2.27
CA GLU A 29 -15.20 15.01 1.06
C GLU A 29 -15.09 13.53 0.69
N ALA A 30 -16.23 12.90 0.37
CA ALA A 30 -16.27 11.48 0.05
C ALA A 30 -15.51 11.16 -1.26
N ASN A 31 -15.53 12.09 -2.22
CA ASN A 31 -14.94 11.92 -3.54
C ASN A 31 -13.43 11.62 -3.50
N HIS A 32 -12.67 12.26 -2.60
CA HIS A 32 -11.23 11.97 -2.46
C HIS A 32 -10.97 10.50 -2.10
N ILE A 33 -11.82 9.90 -1.25
CA ILE A 33 -11.69 8.51 -0.85
C ILE A 33 -12.07 7.56 -1.99
N VAL A 34 -13.16 7.89 -2.70
CA VAL A 34 -13.72 7.06 -3.77
C VAL A 34 -12.83 7.06 -5.00
N GLN A 35 -12.30 8.22 -5.41
CA GLN A 35 -11.36 8.32 -6.52
C GLN A 35 -10.13 7.43 -6.28
N ARG A 36 -9.64 7.39 -5.04
CA ARG A 36 -8.47 6.60 -4.66
C ARG A 36 -8.76 5.11 -4.48
N SER A 37 -9.83 4.75 -3.75
CA SER A 37 -10.09 3.35 -3.30
C SER A 37 -11.13 2.60 -4.17
N GLY A 38 -11.79 3.32 -5.08
CA GLY A 38 -12.87 2.83 -5.94
C GLY A 38 -14.24 2.83 -5.29
N GLU A 39 -15.28 2.77 -6.12
CA GLU A 39 -16.70 2.79 -5.71
C GLU A 39 -17.07 1.73 -4.68
N ASN A 40 -16.50 0.53 -4.80
CA ASN A 40 -16.74 -0.55 -3.83
C ASN A 40 -16.30 -0.21 -2.41
N PHE A 41 -15.45 0.80 -2.22
CA PHE A 41 -15.04 1.25 -0.89
C PHE A 41 -16.16 2.00 -0.16
N ARG A 42 -17.16 2.56 -0.88
CA ARG A 42 -18.31 3.27 -0.29
C ARG A 42 -19.05 2.42 0.74
N LYS A 43 -19.14 1.10 0.54
CA LYS A 43 -19.77 0.18 1.50
C LYS A 43 -19.11 0.20 2.88
N PHE A 44 -17.86 0.63 2.97
CA PHE A 44 -17.09 0.75 4.20
C PHE A 44 -17.12 2.16 4.82
N MET A 45 -17.70 3.15 4.15
CA MET A 45 -17.71 4.55 4.59
C MET A 45 -19.05 4.94 5.22
N PHE A 46 -19.01 5.84 6.20
CA PHE A 46 -20.19 6.60 6.64
C PHE A 46 -20.25 7.89 5.83
N SER A 47 -20.99 7.90 4.73
CA SER A 47 -21.23 9.10 3.92
C SER A 47 -22.59 9.71 4.21
N PHE A 48 -22.69 11.02 4.00
CA PHE A 48 -23.88 11.83 4.12
C PHE A 48 -23.76 13.05 3.21
N THR A 49 -24.87 13.73 2.95
CA THR A 49 -24.90 14.91 2.09
C THR A 49 -25.02 16.16 2.96
N ASP A 50 -24.28 17.21 2.63
CA ASP A 50 -24.47 18.52 3.28
C ASP A 50 -25.69 19.26 2.72
N ILE A 51 -25.97 20.44 3.28
CA ILE A 51 -27.10 21.29 2.84
C ILE A 51 -26.99 21.77 1.38
N ASN A 52 -25.78 21.74 0.80
CA ASN A 52 -25.51 22.16 -0.58
C ASN A 52 -25.49 20.98 -1.57
N GLY A 53 -25.88 19.77 -1.14
CA GLY A 53 -25.85 18.59 -1.98
C GLY A 53 -24.47 17.94 -2.14
N LYS A 54 -23.45 18.40 -1.40
CA LYS A 54 -22.09 17.86 -1.46
C LYS A 54 -21.97 16.60 -0.62
N GLU A 55 -21.38 15.55 -1.21
CA GLU A 55 -21.18 14.29 -0.50
C GLU A 55 -19.95 14.34 0.41
N LEU A 56 -20.19 14.21 1.71
CA LEU A 56 -19.19 14.15 2.76
C LEU A 56 -19.12 12.76 3.38
N CYS A 57 -18.05 12.47 4.10
CA CYS A 57 -17.95 11.26 4.90
C CYS A 57 -17.17 11.48 6.20
N LEU A 58 -17.47 10.64 7.20
CA LEU A 58 -16.59 10.48 8.35
C LEU A 58 -15.27 9.86 7.88
N ARG A 59 -14.14 10.45 8.26
CA ARG A 59 -12.82 10.00 7.80
C ARG A 59 -12.59 8.51 8.10
N PRO A 60 -12.26 7.68 7.10
CA PRO A 60 -12.03 6.25 7.30
C PRO A 60 -10.58 5.93 7.69
N ASP A 61 -9.67 6.89 7.53
CA ASP A 61 -8.23 6.77 7.77
C ASP A 61 -7.68 8.18 8.08
N LEU A 62 -6.93 8.33 9.18
CA LEU A 62 -6.35 9.63 9.54
C LEU A 62 -5.19 10.03 8.62
N THR A 63 -4.48 9.06 8.03
CA THR A 63 -3.41 9.32 7.06
C THR A 63 -3.94 9.99 5.79
N ILE A 64 -5.18 9.67 5.41
CA ILE A 64 -5.79 10.34 4.25
C ILE A 64 -6.16 11.78 4.61
N ALA A 65 -6.71 12.02 5.80
CA ALA A 65 -7.04 13.36 6.26
C ALA A 65 -5.79 14.24 6.43
N SER A 66 -4.65 13.70 6.88
CA SER A 66 -3.38 14.43 6.95
C SER A 66 -2.83 14.77 5.57
N CYS A 67 -2.95 13.87 4.60
CA CYS A 67 -2.56 14.10 3.21
C CYS A 67 -3.44 15.18 2.54
N LEU A 68 -4.76 15.15 2.78
CA LEU A 68 -5.67 16.19 2.30
C LEU A 68 -5.33 17.56 2.90
N ARG A 69 -5.08 17.64 4.21
CA ARG A 69 -4.60 18.86 4.86
C ARG A 69 -3.31 19.39 4.23
N TYR A 70 -2.36 18.49 3.93
CA TYR A 70 -1.11 18.88 3.27
C TYR A 70 -1.36 19.47 1.87
N LEU A 71 -2.29 18.89 1.12
CA LEU A 71 -2.68 19.33 -0.21
C LEU A 71 -3.42 20.68 -0.19
N GLU A 72 -4.48 20.79 0.61
CA GLU A 72 -5.33 21.99 0.74
C GLU A 72 -4.56 23.18 1.30
N GLY A 73 -3.63 22.94 2.22
CA GLY A 73 -2.76 23.97 2.77
C GLY A 73 -1.63 24.42 1.83
N ASN A 74 -1.53 23.85 0.62
CA ASN A 74 -0.49 24.16 -0.38
C ASN A 74 0.94 24.07 0.18
N PHE A 75 1.20 23.12 1.08
CA PHE A 75 2.52 22.94 1.67
C PHE A 75 3.54 22.48 0.62
N LYS A 76 4.72 23.08 0.64
CA LYS A 76 5.82 22.82 -0.33
C LYS A 76 7.10 22.50 0.42
N GLY A 77 7.11 21.44 1.23
CA GLY A 77 8.32 21.06 1.97
C GLY A 77 8.08 19.97 3.01
N LYS A 78 9.16 19.63 3.71
CA LYS A 78 9.14 18.62 4.77
C LYS A 78 8.27 19.09 5.94
N GLU A 79 7.22 18.35 6.21
CA GLU A 79 6.36 18.50 7.38
C GLU A 79 6.50 17.26 8.27
N LYS A 80 6.76 17.46 9.56
CA LYS A 80 6.75 16.41 10.57
C LYS A 80 5.55 16.61 11.48
N ILE A 81 4.52 15.79 11.34
CA ILE A 81 3.24 15.97 12.03
C ILE A 81 2.85 14.75 12.84
N PHE A 82 2.03 14.96 13.87
CA PHE A 82 1.37 13.89 14.57
C PHE A 82 -0.02 14.30 15.05
N TYR A 83 -0.87 13.31 15.27
CA TYR A 83 -2.27 13.51 15.61
C TYR A 83 -2.78 12.41 16.53
N SER A 84 -3.87 12.70 17.25
CA SER A 84 -4.66 11.71 17.96
C SER A 84 -6.11 11.86 17.55
N GLY A 85 -6.77 10.76 17.19
CA GLY A 85 -8.16 10.83 16.80
C GLY A 85 -8.78 9.50 16.45
N GLN A 86 -10.00 9.57 15.94
CA GLN A 86 -10.83 8.44 15.55
C GLN A 86 -10.90 8.30 14.03
N ALA A 87 -10.77 7.09 13.53
CA ALA A 87 -11.18 6.70 12.19
C ALA A 87 -12.49 5.90 12.28
N TYR A 88 -13.37 6.12 11.30
CA TYR A 88 -14.71 5.55 11.25
C TYR A 88 -14.85 4.66 10.01
N ARG A 89 -15.05 3.36 10.21
CA ARG A 89 -15.23 2.41 9.10
C ARG A 89 -16.35 1.43 9.40
N LYS A 90 -17.29 1.26 8.46
CA LYS A 90 -18.29 0.18 8.54
C LYS A 90 -17.57 -1.17 8.51
N VAL A 91 -18.06 -2.12 9.29
CA VAL A 91 -17.45 -3.44 9.44
C VAL A 91 -18.40 -4.52 8.96
N GLU A 92 -17.84 -5.56 8.35
CA GLU A 92 -18.62 -6.74 7.93
C GLU A 92 -18.80 -7.72 9.11
N SER A 93 -17.83 -7.75 10.04
CA SER A 93 -17.86 -8.60 11.23
C SER A 93 -18.18 -7.81 12.50
N LYS A 94 -19.09 -8.33 13.34
CA LYS A 94 -19.41 -7.76 14.66
C LYS A 94 -18.21 -7.72 15.63
N LYS A 95 -17.14 -8.47 15.34
CA LYS A 95 -15.90 -8.47 16.17
C LYS A 95 -15.02 -7.25 15.91
N ASP A 96 -15.19 -6.58 14.77
CA ASP A 96 -14.41 -5.41 14.41
C ASP A 96 -15.03 -4.14 14.98
N LYS A 97 -14.18 -3.19 15.36
CA LYS A 97 -14.64 -1.89 15.85
C LYS A 97 -14.87 -0.92 14.69
N ILE A 98 -16.06 -0.31 14.70
CA ILE A 98 -16.43 0.78 13.79
C ILE A 98 -15.54 2.00 14.02
N ILE A 99 -15.35 2.36 15.30
CA ILE A 99 -14.51 3.48 15.73
C ILE A 99 -13.15 2.93 16.13
N ARG A 100 -12.10 3.47 15.49
CA ARG A 100 -10.71 3.07 15.73
C ARG A 100 -9.95 4.28 16.24
N ASN A 101 -9.54 4.22 17.51
CA ASN A 101 -8.71 5.27 18.11
C ASN A 101 -7.26 5.05 17.69
N GLN A 102 -6.62 6.10 17.17
CA GLN A 102 -5.25 6.05 16.69
C GLN A 102 -4.45 7.26 17.15
N VAL A 103 -3.15 7.03 17.35
CA VAL A 103 -2.15 8.09 17.41
C VAL A 103 -1.18 7.84 16.26
N GLY A 104 -1.18 8.75 15.29
CA GLY A 104 -0.36 8.65 14.08
C GLY A 104 0.67 9.77 14.03
N PHE A 105 1.77 9.51 13.32
CA PHE A 105 2.83 10.48 13.07
C PHE A 105 3.45 10.23 11.69
N GLU A 106 3.75 11.32 11.00
CA GLU A 106 4.07 11.31 9.57
C GLU A 106 5.15 12.33 9.23
N ILE A 107 5.93 11.98 8.22
CA ILE A 107 6.87 12.87 7.53
C ILE A 107 6.37 12.99 6.09
N LEU A 108 5.95 14.19 5.70
CA LEU A 108 5.38 14.47 4.37
C LEU A 108 6.29 15.45 3.62
N GLY A 109 6.41 15.31 2.30
CA GLY A 109 7.08 16.29 1.44
C GLY A 109 8.61 16.35 1.56
N SER A 110 9.21 15.36 2.23
CA SER A 110 10.66 15.25 2.38
C SER A 110 11.31 14.61 1.15
N LYS A 111 12.57 14.95 0.89
CA LYS A 111 13.39 14.35 -0.18
C LYS A 111 14.37 13.29 0.32
N ASP A 112 14.41 13.05 1.64
CA ASP A 112 15.38 12.16 2.29
C ASP A 112 14.72 10.86 2.75
N GLU A 113 14.18 10.13 1.78
CA GLU A 113 13.26 9.02 2.02
C GLU A 113 13.83 7.95 2.97
N LYS A 114 15.12 7.61 2.81
CA LYS A 114 15.77 6.56 3.59
C LYS A 114 15.95 6.94 5.05
N ASN A 115 16.33 8.20 5.31
CA ASN A 115 16.47 8.68 6.67
C ASN A 115 15.11 8.86 7.33
N ASP A 116 14.09 9.29 6.58
CA ASP A 116 12.72 9.40 7.09
C ASP A 116 12.13 8.02 7.44
N ASP A 117 12.37 6.98 6.62
CA ASP A 117 11.96 5.60 6.90
C ASP A 117 12.57 5.10 8.22
N LYS A 118 13.87 5.35 8.40
CA LYS A 118 14.61 5.01 9.62
C LYS A 118 14.11 5.83 10.82
N GLU A 119 13.81 7.11 10.63
CA GLU A 119 13.31 8.00 11.67
C GLU A 119 11.93 7.55 12.18
N ILE A 120 11.01 7.19 11.28
CA ILE A 120 9.68 6.67 11.64
C ILE A 120 9.82 5.37 12.44
N ILE A 121 10.62 4.40 11.98
CA ILE A 121 10.80 3.14 12.71
C ILE A 121 11.45 3.38 14.08
N ASN A 122 12.52 4.18 14.15
CA ASN A 122 13.19 4.49 15.41
C ASN A 122 12.25 5.20 16.39
N THR A 123 11.38 6.07 15.89
CA THR A 123 10.34 6.73 16.68
C THR A 123 9.34 5.72 17.23
N SER A 124 8.81 4.82 16.40
CA SER A 124 7.97 3.70 16.86
C SER A 124 8.62 2.86 17.94
N ILE A 125 9.89 2.48 17.75
CA ILE A 125 10.62 1.63 18.70
C ILE A 125 10.83 2.37 20.03
N LYS A 126 11.19 3.65 19.99
CA LYS A 126 11.41 4.42 21.23
C LYS A 126 10.13 4.56 22.04
N ILE A 127 9.02 4.92 21.38
CA ILE A 127 7.70 4.98 22.02
C ILE A 127 7.38 3.65 22.69
N LEU A 128 7.69 2.53 22.01
CA LEU A 128 7.44 1.20 22.55
C LEU A 128 8.29 0.86 23.79
N GLN A 129 9.52 1.37 23.90
CA GLN A 129 10.38 1.14 25.06
C GLN A 129 9.76 1.66 26.36
N ASP A 130 8.89 2.67 26.29
CA ASP A 130 8.21 3.26 27.46
C ASP A 130 7.14 2.31 28.07
N PHE A 131 6.74 1.24 27.35
CA PHE A 131 5.68 0.32 27.77
C PHE A 131 6.15 -0.96 28.48
N LYS A 132 7.43 -1.02 28.89
CA LYS A 132 8.02 -2.14 29.66
C LYS A 132 7.60 -3.54 29.14
N PHE A 133 7.85 -3.83 27.87
CA PHE A 133 7.62 -5.16 27.29
C PHE A 133 8.83 -6.10 27.47
N SER A 134 8.60 -7.42 27.44
CA SER A 134 9.67 -8.43 27.60
C SER A 134 10.28 -8.84 26.25
N SER A 135 9.46 -9.01 25.23
CA SER A 135 9.88 -9.32 23.86
C SER A 135 8.87 -8.81 22.84
N GLY A 136 9.32 -8.66 21.61
CA GLY A 136 8.46 -8.33 20.47
C GLY A 136 9.13 -8.62 19.15
N THR A 137 8.39 -8.38 18.06
CA THR A 137 8.88 -8.58 16.70
C THR A 137 8.64 -7.33 15.86
N LEU A 138 9.68 -6.83 15.22
CA LEU A 138 9.61 -5.86 14.14
C LEU A 138 9.64 -6.64 12.82
N THR A 139 8.54 -6.59 12.07
CA THR A 139 8.45 -7.14 10.71
C THR A 139 8.60 -6.02 9.72
N ILE A 140 9.51 -6.15 8.75
CA ILE A 140 9.74 -5.20 7.67
C ILE A 140 9.47 -5.90 6.34
N GLY A 141 8.85 -5.19 5.40
CA GLY A 141 8.75 -5.54 3.99
C GLY A 141 9.11 -4.32 3.14
N ASN A 142 9.26 -4.53 1.84
CA ASN A 142 9.46 -3.43 0.89
C ASN A 142 8.76 -3.75 -0.44
N ILE A 143 7.70 -2.99 -0.74
CA ILE A 143 6.85 -3.16 -1.92
C ILE A 143 7.59 -2.76 -3.21
N GLU A 144 8.57 -1.85 -3.11
CA GLU A 144 9.43 -1.44 -4.23
C GLU A 144 10.15 -2.66 -4.82
N ILE A 145 10.66 -3.56 -3.98
CA ILE A 145 11.37 -4.78 -4.42
C ILE A 145 10.42 -5.70 -5.21
N PHE A 146 9.17 -5.82 -4.77
CA PHE A 146 8.16 -6.57 -5.52
C PHE A 146 7.88 -5.93 -6.89
N ASN A 147 7.73 -4.61 -6.95
CA ASN A 147 7.52 -3.90 -8.20
C ASN A 147 8.71 -4.02 -9.16
N LEU A 148 9.95 -3.97 -8.64
CA LEU A 148 11.17 -4.21 -9.40
C LEU A 148 11.19 -5.63 -9.97
N LEU A 149 10.86 -6.65 -9.16
CA LEU A 149 10.70 -8.02 -9.62
C LEU A 149 9.69 -8.08 -10.79
N ILE A 150 8.46 -7.59 -10.58
CA ILE A 150 7.40 -7.62 -11.61
C ILE A 150 7.83 -6.93 -12.90
N SER A 151 8.58 -5.82 -12.81
CA SER A 151 9.09 -5.09 -13.97
C SER A 151 10.02 -5.93 -14.86
N LYS A 152 10.81 -6.84 -14.25
CA LYS A 152 11.78 -7.70 -14.93
C LYS A 152 11.21 -9.03 -15.40
N LEU A 153 10.02 -9.41 -14.95
CA LEU A 153 9.39 -10.66 -15.38
C LEU A 153 8.95 -10.56 -16.83
N ASP A 154 9.16 -11.66 -17.56
CA ASP A 154 8.69 -11.79 -18.92
C ASP A 154 7.18 -12.14 -18.88
N ILE A 155 6.31 -11.13 -18.81
CA ILE A 155 4.84 -11.22 -18.91
C ILE A 155 4.28 -9.95 -19.56
N PRO A 156 3.05 -9.98 -20.11
CA PRO A 156 2.51 -8.81 -20.77
C PRO A 156 2.44 -7.58 -19.87
N LYS A 157 2.68 -6.38 -20.42
CA LYS A 157 2.71 -5.13 -19.63
C LYS A 157 1.45 -4.92 -18.80
N ARG A 158 0.28 -5.26 -19.35
CA ARG A 158 -1.01 -5.22 -18.65
C ARG A 158 -1.05 -6.09 -17.39
N TRP A 159 -0.39 -7.25 -17.41
CA TRP A 159 -0.30 -8.15 -16.27
C TRP A 159 0.67 -7.64 -15.22
N LYS A 160 1.79 -7.03 -15.64
CA LYS A 160 2.69 -6.33 -14.71
C LYS A 160 1.93 -5.27 -13.90
N LEU A 161 1.20 -4.40 -14.60
CA LEU A 161 0.38 -3.35 -13.97
C LEU A 161 -0.70 -3.94 -13.05
N ARG A 162 -1.40 -4.99 -13.49
CA ARG A 162 -2.47 -5.62 -12.70
C ARG A 162 -1.91 -6.28 -11.43
N LEU A 163 -0.80 -6.99 -11.50
CA LEU A 163 -0.15 -7.62 -10.35
C LEU A 163 0.37 -6.57 -9.36
N SER A 164 1.06 -5.53 -9.83
CA SER A 164 1.53 -4.43 -8.99
C SER A 164 0.37 -3.70 -8.28
N ARG A 165 -0.68 -3.33 -9.02
CA ARG A 165 -1.84 -2.60 -8.48
C ARG A 165 -2.58 -3.40 -7.39
N HIS A 166 -2.65 -4.72 -7.54
CA HIS A 166 -3.46 -5.57 -6.68
C HIS A 166 -2.65 -6.38 -5.67
N PHE A 167 -1.36 -6.08 -5.50
CA PHE A 167 -0.49 -6.76 -4.55
C PHE A 167 -1.07 -6.82 -3.13
N TRP A 168 -1.74 -5.74 -2.72
CA TRP A 168 -2.35 -5.55 -1.40
C TRP A 168 -3.67 -6.31 -1.17
N ARG A 169 -4.27 -6.91 -2.19
CA ARG A 169 -5.49 -7.72 -2.04
C ARG A 169 -5.11 -9.19 -2.13
N GLU A 170 -4.68 -9.78 -1.03
CA GLU A 170 -4.07 -11.12 -1.04
C GLU A 170 -4.89 -12.18 -1.78
N GLU A 171 -6.18 -12.32 -1.45
CA GLU A 171 -7.08 -13.28 -2.10
C GLU A 171 -7.22 -13.03 -3.60
N TYR A 172 -7.55 -11.80 -3.99
CA TYR A 172 -7.70 -11.44 -5.39
C TYR A 172 -6.38 -11.56 -6.15
N PHE A 173 -5.24 -11.22 -5.55
CA PHE A 173 -3.93 -11.40 -6.14
C PHE A 173 -3.62 -12.88 -6.37
N ASN A 174 -3.98 -13.76 -5.43
CA ASN A 174 -3.80 -15.20 -5.61
C ASN A 174 -4.67 -15.74 -6.76
N ASP A 175 -5.89 -15.22 -6.91
CA ASP A 175 -6.72 -15.48 -8.09
C ASP A 175 -6.07 -14.95 -9.39
N LEU A 176 -5.47 -13.76 -9.38
CA LEU A 176 -4.69 -13.25 -10.52
C LEU A 176 -3.54 -14.18 -10.89
N LEU A 177 -2.80 -14.70 -9.91
CA LEU A 177 -1.74 -15.67 -10.17
C LEU A 177 -2.28 -16.97 -10.77
N LYS A 178 -3.44 -17.46 -10.29
CA LYS A 178 -4.09 -18.67 -10.83
C LYS A 178 -4.50 -18.45 -12.29
N ARG A 179 -5.12 -17.32 -12.61
CA ARG A 179 -5.47 -16.93 -13.98
C ARG A 179 -4.23 -16.82 -14.87
N LEU A 180 -3.17 -16.19 -14.39
CA LEU A 180 -1.90 -16.08 -15.12
C LEU A 180 -1.30 -17.47 -15.39
N GLU A 181 -1.41 -18.39 -14.44
CA GLU A 181 -0.86 -19.73 -14.49
C GLU A 181 -1.60 -20.67 -15.46
N THR A 182 -2.93 -20.63 -15.48
CA THR A 182 -3.74 -21.65 -16.16
C THR A 182 -4.42 -21.14 -17.43
N ASN A 183 -4.51 -19.83 -17.63
CA ASN A 183 -5.38 -19.22 -18.62
C ASN A 183 -6.88 -19.58 -18.48
N ALA A 184 -7.32 -20.16 -17.35
CA ALA A 184 -8.68 -20.70 -17.22
C ALA A 184 -9.81 -19.66 -17.32
N ASP A 185 -9.49 -18.37 -17.18
CA ASP A 185 -10.43 -17.26 -17.39
C ASP A 185 -10.58 -16.85 -18.86
N ILE A 186 -9.91 -17.52 -19.81
CA ILE A 186 -10.11 -17.31 -21.26
C ILE A 186 -11.06 -18.37 -21.79
N ASP A 187 -12.20 -17.91 -22.31
CA ASP A 187 -13.12 -18.69 -23.11
C ASP A 187 -12.79 -18.48 -24.62
N PRO A 188 -12.41 -19.55 -25.35
CA PRO A 188 -12.12 -19.46 -26.79
C PRO A 188 -13.28 -18.86 -27.61
N THR A 189 -14.52 -19.18 -27.25
CA THR A 189 -15.74 -18.70 -27.92
C THR A 189 -15.85 -17.18 -27.82
N ILE A 190 -15.63 -16.65 -26.61
CA ILE A 190 -15.64 -15.20 -26.36
C ILE A 190 -14.49 -14.52 -27.12
N VAL A 191 -13.32 -15.16 -27.20
CA VAL A 191 -12.18 -14.64 -27.98
C VAL A 191 -12.52 -14.54 -29.47
N GLU A 192 -13.23 -15.50 -30.04
CA GLU A 192 -13.66 -15.45 -31.44
C GLU A 192 -14.71 -14.36 -31.69
N ILE A 193 -15.68 -14.20 -30.79
CA ILE A 193 -16.65 -13.10 -30.83
C ILE A 193 -15.93 -11.74 -30.77
N ASP A 194 -14.98 -11.59 -29.86
CA ASP A 194 -14.16 -10.39 -29.72
C ASP A 194 -13.33 -10.10 -30.98
N LYS A 195 -12.81 -11.14 -31.65
CA LYS A 195 -12.08 -11.00 -32.93
C LYS A 195 -13.00 -10.50 -34.06
N LYS A 196 -14.21 -11.04 -34.18
CA LYS A 196 -15.20 -10.55 -35.17
C LYS A 196 -15.53 -9.09 -34.92
N ARG A 197 -15.81 -8.73 -33.66
CA ARG A 197 -16.06 -7.34 -33.27
C ARG A 197 -14.88 -6.42 -33.57
N TYR A 198 -13.64 -6.88 -33.37
CA TYR A 198 -12.45 -6.11 -33.73
C TYR A 198 -12.42 -5.81 -35.24
N LEU A 199 -12.72 -6.80 -36.10
CA LEU A 199 -12.79 -6.61 -37.55
C LEU A 199 -13.88 -5.61 -37.94
N ASP A 200 -15.05 -5.68 -37.31
CA ASP A 200 -16.15 -4.72 -37.56
C ASP A 200 -15.76 -3.29 -37.19
N LEU A 201 -14.98 -3.13 -36.12
CA LEU A 201 -14.53 -1.81 -35.65
C LEU A 201 -13.45 -1.18 -36.56
N LEU A 202 -12.68 -1.97 -37.30
CA LEU A 202 -11.69 -1.45 -38.26
C LEU A 202 -12.34 -0.62 -39.36
N ASN A 203 -13.59 -0.93 -39.70
CA ASN A 203 -14.36 -0.23 -40.74
C ASN A 203 -15.12 1.01 -40.21
N LYS A 204 -14.97 1.36 -38.93
CA LYS A 204 -15.66 2.51 -38.31
C LYS A 204 -14.72 3.71 -38.14
N ASN A 205 -15.31 4.92 -38.14
CA ASN A 205 -14.56 6.13 -37.86
C ASN A 205 -13.93 6.07 -36.44
N PRO A 206 -12.60 6.23 -36.29
CA PRO A 206 -11.89 6.18 -35.01
C PRO A 206 -12.43 7.11 -33.91
N GLU A 207 -13.05 8.24 -34.28
CA GLU A 207 -13.60 9.22 -33.34
C GLU A 207 -14.98 8.84 -32.79
N THR A 208 -15.63 7.84 -33.39
CA THR A 208 -16.95 7.36 -32.95
C THR A 208 -16.90 6.91 -31.49
N MET A 209 -17.85 7.39 -30.69
CA MET A 209 -17.95 7.05 -29.27
C MET A 209 -18.81 5.80 -29.05
N ILE A 210 -18.28 4.82 -28.32
CA ILE A 210 -18.97 3.62 -27.88
C ILE A 210 -18.78 3.48 -26.37
N ALA A 211 -19.87 3.59 -25.61
CA ALA A 211 -19.87 3.45 -24.15
C ALA A 211 -18.77 4.29 -23.46
N GLY A 212 -18.61 5.55 -23.89
CA GLY A 212 -17.66 6.49 -23.31
C GLY A 212 -16.20 6.35 -23.77
N ARG A 213 -15.91 5.52 -24.78
CA ARG A 213 -14.57 5.43 -25.41
C ARG A 213 -14.64 5.59 -26.91
N SER A 214 -13.61 6.17 -27.50
CA SER A 214 -13.51 6.23 -28.97
C SER A 214 -13.17 4.87 -29.55
N VAL A 215 -13.63 4.60 -30.78
CA VAL A 215 -13.27 3.39 -31.53
C VAL A 215 -11.74 3.25 -31.64
N GLY A 216 -11.02 4.35 -31.88
CA GLY A 216 -9.56 4.34 -31.92
C GLY A 216 -8.90 3.87 -30.61
N GLU A 217 -9.43 4.28 -29.44
CA GLU A 217 -8.95 3.78 -28.15
C GLU A 217 -9.22 2.26 -28.01
N ILE A 218 -10.40 1.82 -28.42
CA ILE A 218 -10.81 0.41 -28.35
C ILE A 218 -9.88 -0.45 -29.24
N LEU A 219 -9.66 -0.06 -30.48
CA LEU A 219 -8.77 -0.74 -31.43
C LEU A 219 -7.34 -0.82 -30.89
N LYS A 220 -6.80 0.29 -30.37
CA LYS A 220 -5.46 0.30 -29.73
C LYS A 220 -5.34 -0.71 -28.59
N ARG A 221 -6.39 -0.92 -27.81
CA ARG A 221 -6.42 -1.92 -26.73
C ARG A 221 -6.48 -3.34 -27.27
N PHE A 222 -7.20 -3.59 -28.36
CA PHE A 222 -7.18 -4.87 -29.07
C PHE A 222 -5.77 -5.17 -29.59
N ASP A 223 -5.17 -4.24 -30.33
CA ASP A 223 -3.81 -4.38 -30.87
C ASP A 223 -2.80 -4.74 -29.80
N THR A 224 -2.89 -4.06 -28.64
CA THR A 224 -2.01 -4.34 -27.50
C THR A 224 -2.16 -5.77 -26.99
N LYS A 225 -3.38 -6.32 -26.96
CA LYS A 225 -3.63 -7.71 -26.54
C LYS A 225 -3.16 -8.73 -27.59
N ILE A 226 -3.29 -8.40 -28.88
CA ILE A 226 -2.90 -9.26 -30.00
C ILE A 226 -1.36 -9.33 -30.10
N LYS A 227 -0.68 -8.19 -29.95
CA LYS A 227 0.80 -8.11 -30.02
C LYS A 227 1.50 -8.78 -28.84
N ASP A 228 0.89 -8.78 -27.65
CA ASP A 228 1.48 -9.31 -26.41
C ASP A 228 0.50 -10.24 -25.68
N PRO A 229 0.20 -11.42 -26.26
CA PRO A 229 -0.79 -12.34 -25.73
C PRO A 229 -0.28 -13.06 -24.48
N ARG A 230 -1.22 -13.44 -23.61
CA ARG A 230 -0.89 -14.25 -22.44
C ARG A 230 -0.73 -15.72 -22.84
N GLN A 231 0.46 -16.28 -22.63
CA GLN A 231 0.75 -17.69 -22.88
C GLN A 231 0.80 -18.49 -21.58
N ALA A 232 0.10 -19.64 -21.51
CA ALA A 232 -0.02 -20.44 -20.29
C ALA A 232 1.33 -20.96 -19.77
N LYS A 233 2.20 -21.50 -20.65
CA LYS A 233 3.54 -22.01 -20.27
C LYS A 233 4.40 -20.92 -19.59
N ARG A 234 4.42 -19.72 -20.18
CA ARG A 234 5.12 -18.54 -19.67
C ARG A 234 4.51 -18.08 -18.35
N GLY A 235 3.18 -18.02 -18.28
CA GLY A 235 2.42 -17.67 -17.08
C GLY A 235 2.64 -18.62 -15.90
N ASN A 236 2.70 -19.94 -16.14
CA ASN A 236 2.98 -20.94 -15.10
C ASN A 236 4.36 -20.74 -14.47
N LYS A 237 5.40 -20.59 -15.31
CA LYS A 237 6.76 -20.32 -14.83
C LYS A 237 6.81 -19.05 -13.98
N VAL A 238 6.19 -17.98 -14.46
CA VAL A 238 6.18 -16.68 -13.77
C VAL A 238 5.39 -16.72 -12.46
N SER A 239 4.23 -17.38 -12.44
CA SER A 239 3.44 -17.62 -11.23
C SER A 239 4.28 -18.34 -10.16
N LYS A 240 5.03 -19.39 -10.55
CA LYS A 240 5.95 -20.10 -9.64
C LYS A 240 7.04 -19.18 -9.08
N ILE A 241 7.65 -18.34 -9.92
CA ILE A 241 8.66 -17.36 -9.48
C ILE A 241 8.06 -16.41 -8.44
N ILE A 242 6.89 -15.81 -8.72
CA ILE A 242 6.23 -14.88 -7.78
C ILE A 242 5.86 -15.60 -6.48
N LYS A 243 5.26 -16.79 -6.54
CA LYS A 243 4.92 -17.58 -5.34
C LYS A 243 6.16 -17.89 -4.50
N SER A 244 7.30 -18.20 -5.13
CA SER A 244 8.55 -18.45 -4.42
C SER A 244 9.19 -17.19 -3.84
N PHE A 245 9.06 -16.03 -4.52
CA PHE A 245 9.45 -14.74 -3.96
C PHE A 245 8.70 -14.47 -2.66
N LEU A 246 7.37 -14.61 -2.66
CA LEU A 246 6.50 -14.33 -1.51
C LEU A 246 6.74 -15.23 -0.28
N LYS A 247 7.47 -16.33 -0.45
CA LYS A 247 7.88 -17.23 0.65
C LYS A 247 9.17 -16.77 1.34
N ILE A 248 9.88 -15.78 0.80
CA ILE A 248 11.12 -15.28 1.40
C ILE A 248 10.79 -14.53 2.69
N SER A 249 11.22 -15.11 3.80
CA SER A 249 11.18 -14.53 5.15
C SER A 249 12.45 -14.94 5.89
N CYS A 250 13.18 -13.96 6.45
CA CYS A 250 14.48 -14.19 7.09
C CYS A 250 14.81 -13.09 8.11
N PRO A 251 15.85 -13.25 8.96
CA PRO A 251 16.40 -12.14 9.73
C PRO A 251 16.84 -10.99 8.81
N ILE A 252 16.65 -9.74 9.24
CA ILE A 252 16.85 -8.56 8.37
C ILE A 252 18.28 -8.47 7.81
N ASN A 253 19.30 -8.91 8.56
CA ASN A 253 20.69 -8.89 8.09
C ASN A 253 20.97 -9.85 6.92
N LYS A 254 20.10 -10.83 6.68
CA LYS A 254 20.19 -11.79 5.56
C LYS A 254 19.31 -11.40 4.38
N ALA A 255 18.48 -10.37 4.51
CA ALA A 255 17.46 -10.02 3.52
C ALA A 255 18.04 -9.78 2.12
N ALA A 256 19.06 -8.92 2.00
CA ALA A 256 19.71 -8.63 0.72
C ALA A 256 20.33 -9.89 0.09
N MET A 257 21.01 -10.71 0.91
CA MET A 257 21.64 -11.96 0.46
C MET A 257 20.60 -12.96 -0.08
N GLU A 258 19.53 -13.21 0.66
CA GLU A 258 18.49 -14.16 0.25
C GLU A 258 17.74 -13.69 -1.01
N LEU A 259 17.48 -12.39 -1.13
CA LEU A 259 16.88 -11.80 -2.33
C LEU A 259 17.80 -11.91 -3.55
N ASN A 260 19.09 -11.60 -3.41
CA ASN A 260 20.05 -11.72 -4.51
C ASN A 260 20.27 -13.18 -4.92
N LYS A 261 20.30 -14.11 -3.96
CA LYS A 261 20.30 -15.56 -4.24
C LYS A 261 19.06 -15.98 -5.03
N PHE A 262 17.89 -15.46 -4.65
CA PHE A 262 16.64 -15.68 -5.37
C PHE A 262 16.68 -15.12 -6.80
N PHE A 263 17.15 -13.89 -7.01
CA PHE A 263 17.23 -13.29 -8.34
C PHE A 263 18.21 -14.05 -9.24
N LYS A 264 19.39 -14.42 -8.73
CA LYS A 264 20.38 -15.24 -9.44
C LYS A 264 19.81 -16.59 -9.85
N LYS A 265 19.16 -17.31 -8.92
CA LYS A 265 18.52 -18.62 -9.18
C LYS A 265 17.50 -18.56 -10.32
N ASN A 266 16.74 -17.46 -10.40
CA ASN A 266 15.69 -17.27 -11.40
C ASN A 266 16.15 -16.52 -12.66
N LYS A 267 17.45 -16.23 -12.80
CA LYS A 267 18.04 -15.46 -13.92
C LYS A 267 17.40 -14.08 -14.11
N ILE A 268 17.10 -13.40 -13.00
CA ILE A 268 16.52 -12.05 -13.00
C ILE A 268 17.66 -11.04 -12.83
N ASN A 269 17.79 -10.12 -13.78
CA ASN A 269 18.78 -9.03 -13.71
C ASN A 269 18.30 -7.94 -12.73
N LEU A 270 18.47 -8.22 -11.44
CA LEU A 270 18.16 -7.34 -10.32
C LEU A 270 19.10 -7.65 -9.16
N VAL A 271 19.62 -6.59 -8.54
CA VAL A 271 20.43 -6.66 -7.32
C VAL A 271 19.83 -5.70 -6.31
N VAL A 272 19.68 -6.17 -5.08
CA VAL A 272 19.29 -5.34 -3.93
C VAL A 272 20.47 -5.22 -2.97
N ASP A 273 20.63 -4.04 -2.40
CA ASP A 273 21.64 -3.74 -1.39
C ASP A 273 20.99 -3.14 -0.14
N GLN A 274 21.82 -2.66 0.80
CA GLN A 274 21.36 -2.14 2.08
C GLN A 274 20.40 -0.95 1.96
N ARG A 275 20.39 -0.23 0.83
CA ARG A 275 19.54 0.95 0.58
C ARG A 275 18.05 0.64 0.59
N TYR A 276 17.67 -0.63 0.38
CA TYR A 276 16.27 -1.07 0.41
C TYR A 276 15.77 -1.43 1.82
N PHE A 277 16.65 -1.38 2.82
CA PHE A 277 16.34 -1.79 4.19
C PHE A 277 16.71 -0.66 5.15
N PRO A 278 15.74 -0.09 5.89
CA PRO A 278 16.01 1.04 6.80
C PRO A 278 16.91 0.64 7.99
N ILE A 279 17.02 -0.67 8.27
CA ILE A 279 17.80 -1.22 9.39
C ILE A 279 18.44 -2.54 8.96
N SER A 280 19.62 -2.85 9.50
CA SER A 280 20.37 -4.10 9.27
C SER A 280 20.53 -4.97 10.52
N SER A 281 20.29 -4.43 11.73
CA SER A 281 20.45 -5.20 12.97
C SER A 281 19.30 -6.17 13.19
N ASN A 282 19.61 -7.44 13.47
CA ASN A 282 18.63 -8.47 13.82
C ASN A 282 17.93 -8.24 15.16
N LYS A 283 18.53 -7.42 16.04
CA LYS A 283 17.95 -7.05 17.32
C LYS A 283 18.00 -5.54 17.52
N LEU A 284 16.86 -4.97 17.91
CA LEU A 284 16.75 -3.57 18.29
C LEU A 284 16.04 -3.51 19.64
N SER A 285 16.75 -3.12 20.68
CA SER A 285 16.25 -3.24 22.06
C SER A 285 15.80 -4.69 22.33
N LYS A 286 14.53 -4.90 22.68
CA LYS A 286 13.94 -6.23 22.94
C LYS A 286 13.17 -6.80 21.74
N LEU A 287 13.37 -6.24 20.55
CA LEU A 287 12.68 -6.65 19.33
C LEU A 287 13.58 -7.52 18.44
N ASN A 288 13.04 -8.66 18.01
CA ASN A 288 13.62 -9.41 16.90
C ASN A 288 13.18 -8.78 15.58
N VAL A 289 14.13 -8.53 14.68
CA VAL A 289 13.86 -7.87 13.39
C VAL A 289 13.87 -8.91 12.28
N LYS A 290 12.73 -9.03 11.59
CA LYS A 290 12.55 -9.95 10.46
C LYS A 290 12.15 -9.19 9.20
N PHE A 291 12.64 -9.68 8.07
CA PHE A 291 12.21 -9.25 6.75
C PHE A 291 11.24 -10.28 6.16
N SER A 292 10.19 -9.81 5.49
CA SER A 292 9.29 -10.65 4.70
C SER A 292 8.84 -9.94 3.43
N THR A 293 8.97 -10.62 2.30
CA THR A 293 8.52 -10.16 0.98
C THR A 293 7.00 -10.19 0.80
N SER A 294 6.29 -11.00 1.58
CA SER A 294 4.83 -11.06 1.58
C SER A 294 4.19 -10.02 2.51
N PHE A 295 4.98 -9.28 3.27
CA PHE A 295 4.48 -8.26 4.17
C PHE A 295 4.06 -6.97 3.43
N GLY A 296 3.05 -6.26 3.94
CA GLY A 296 2.47 -5.07 3.31
C GLY A 296 1.23 -5.32 2.44
N ARG A 297 0.75 -6.57 2.38
CA ARG A 297 -0.34 -6.98 1.48
C ARG A 297 -1.75 -6.78 2.03
N HIS A 298 -1.96 -5.71 2.82
CA HIS A 298 -3.26 -5.41 3.43
C HIS A 298 -3.66 -3.93 3.37
N LEU A 299 -2.78 -3.06 2.86
CA LEU A 299 -3.04 -1.63 2.74
C LEU A 299 -2.71 -1.17 1.31
N GLU A 300 -3.65 -0.44 0.72
CA GLU A 300 -3.69 -0.13 -0.71
C GLU A 300 -2.60 0.84 -1.19
N TYR A 301 -2.12 1.71 -0.29
CA TYR A 301 -1.44 2.94 -0.66
C TYR A 301 0.07 2.94 -0.43
N TYR A 302 0.62 1.88 0.16
CA TYR A 302 2.06 1.83 0.37
C TYR A 302 2.82 1.61 -0.94
N SER A 303 3.86 2.40 -1.16
CA SER A 303 4.72 2.39 -2.35
C SER A 303 6.07 1.72 -2.11
N GLY A 304 6.58 1.74 -0.88
CA GLY A 304 7.94 1.33 -0.54
C GLY A 304 8.03 0.49 0.73
N MET A 305 8.90 0.91 1.66
CA MET A 305 9.09 0.26 2.96
C MET A 305 7.78 0.17 3.73
N VAL A 306 7.51 -0.98 4.34
CA VAL A 306 6.37 -1.21 5.23
C VAL A 306 6.85 -1.93 6.48
N PHE A 307 6.28 -1.62 7.62
CA PHE A 307 6.63 -2.32 8.84
C PHE A 307 5.47 -2.47 9.82
N LYS A 308 5.65 -3.42 10.75
CA LYS A 308 4.81 -3.56 11.93
C LYS A 308 5.66 -4.00 13.11
N VAL A 309 5.40 -3.42 14.26
CA VAL A 309 5.92 -3.86 15.54
C VAL A 309 4.77 -4.46 16.35
N ASP A 310 4.91 -5.73 16.70
CA ASP A 310 4.04 -6.42 17.65
C ASP A 310 4.82 -6.60 18.97
N VAL A 311 4.35 -5.98 20.05
CA VAL A 311 4.88 -6.24 21.40
C VAL A 311 3.80 -6.80 22.31
N LYS A 312 4.19 -7.72 23.18
CA LYS A 312 3.34 -8.22 24.26
C LYS A 312 3.77 -7.54 25.56
N SER A 313 2.92 -6.68 26.11
CA SER A 313 3.12 -6.08 27.43
C SER A 313 1.97 -6.51 28.35
N LYS A 314 2.29 -7.36 29.34
CA LYS A 314 1.30 -8.01 30.22
C LYS A 314 0.20 -8.72 29.38
N SER A 315 -1.06 -8.33 29.56
CA SER A 315 -2.23 -8.84 28.84
C SER A 315 -2.60 -8.03 27.59
N THR A 316 -1.81 -7.02 27.21
CA THR A 316 -2.11 -6.12 26.09
C THR A 316 -1.08 -6.29 24.97
N ILE A 317 -1.58 -6.47 23.75
CA ILE A 317 -0.76 -6.43 22.54
C ILE A 317 -0.78 -5.00 22.03
N ILE A 318 0.36 -4.32 22.06
CA ILE A 318 0.50 -2.99 21.46
C ILE A 318 1.02 -3.20 20.04
N LYS A 319 0.30 -2.65 19.07
CA LYS A 319 0.63 -2.74 17.65
C LYS A 319 0.92 -1.35 17.11
N CYS A 320 2.10 -1.21 16.52
CA CYS A 320 2.44 -0.06 15.69
C CYS A 320 2.65 -0.57 14.27
N ALA A 321 2.06 0.09 13.28
CA ALA A 321 2.29 -0.25 11.89
C ALA A 321 2.41 1.03 11.05
N GLY A 322 3.16 0.94 9.97
CA GLY A 322 3.45 2.09 9.13
C GLY A 322 4.15 1.68 7.84
N GLY A 323 4.51 2.69 7.06
CA GLY A 323 5.21 2.51 5.80
C GLY A 323 5.22 3.78 4.97
N ARG A 324 5.86 3.68 3.80
CA ARG A 324 6.05 4.73 2.81
C ARG A 324 4.96 4.69 1.75
N TYR A 325 4.42 5.85 1.38
CA TYR A 325 3.24 6.03 0.54
C TYR A 325 3.32 7.29 -0.35
N ASP A 326 4.38 7.37 -1.16
CA ASP A 326 4.74 8.57 -1.95
C ASP A 326 3.69 8.98 -3.01
N ARG A 327 2.79 8.06 -3.36
CA ARG A 327 1.72 8.31 -4.35
C ARG A 327 0.41 8.78 -3.74
N LEU A 328 0.24 8.68 -2.42
CA LEU A 328 -1.06 8.91 -1.80
C LEU A 328 -1.54 10.36 -2.03
N ILE A 329 -0.66 11.34 -1.89
CA ILE A 329 -1.02 12.76 -2.06
C ILE A 329 -1.33 13.08 -3.53
N SER A 330 -0.64 12.47 -4.49
CA SER A 330 -0.98 12.59 -5.92
C SER A 330 -2.30 11.90 -6.27
N ASP A 331 -2.57 10.73 -5.69
CA ASP A 331 -3.84 10.01 -5.87
C ASP A 331 -5.05 10.79 -5.32
N LEU A 332 -4.81 11.74 -4.40
CA LEU A 332 -5.83 12.63 -3.82
C LEU A 332 -5.99 13.96 -4.57
N GLY A 333 -5.11 14.28 -5.53
CA GLY A 333 -5.25 15.46 -6.40
C GLY A 333 -3.98 16.30 -6.62
N SER A 334 -2.84 15.97 -6.01
CA SER A 334 -1.59 16.69 -6.29
C SER A 334 -1.09 16.44 -7.71
N LYS A 335 -0.61 17.51 -8.37
CA LYS A 335 0.02 17.43 -9.72
C LYS A 335 1.37 16.71 -9.73
N LYS A 336 2.01 16.56 -8.57
CA LYS A 336 3.32 15.90 -8.42
C LYS A 336 3.25 14.84 -7.33
N GLU A 337 4.04 13.79 -7.46
CA GLU A 337 4.29 12.85 -6.37
C GLU A 337 4.93 13.60 -5.18
N VAL A 338 4.48 13.27 -3.97
CA VAL A 338 4.95 13.89 -2.73
C VAL A 338 5.37 12.77 -1.80
N PRO A 339 6.68 12.58 -1.56
CA PRO A 339 7.15 11.49 -0.73
C PRO A 339 6.60 11.60 0.69
N ALA A 340 6.18 10.48 1.23
CA ALA A 340 5.49 10.45 2.51
C ALA A 340 5.72 9.11 3.22
N VAL A 341 5.95 9.17 4.53
CA VAL A 341 6.11 7.99 5.38
C VAL A 341 5.52 8.26 6.75
N GLY A 342 4.88 7.27 7.35
CA GLY A 342 4.29 7.44 8.67
C GLY A 342 4.00 6.12 9.36
N ALA A 343 3.55 6.22 10.60
CA ALA A 343 3.10 5.08 11.39
C ALA A 343 2.01 5.48 12.37
N ALA A 344 1.21 4.50 12.78
CA ALA A 344 0.15 4.69 13.75
C ALA A 344 0.14 3.60 14.81
N PHE A 345 -0.21 3.99 16.02
CA PHE A 345 -0.60 3.11 17.12
C PHE A 345 -2.11 2.99 17.16
N ASN A 346 -2.62 1.76 17.13
CA ASN A 346 -4.04 1.49 17.38
C ASN A 346 -4.24 1.31 18.90
N LEU A 347 -5.18 2.07 19.49
CA LEU A 347 -5.42 2.14 20.94
C LEU A 347 -6.56 1.25 21.45
#